data_AF-A0A8E2DYG2-F1
#
_entry.id   AF-A0A8E2DYG2-F1
#
_cell.length_a   1.000
_cell.length_b   1.000
_cell.length_c   1.000
_cell.angle_alpha   90.00
_cell.angle_beta   90.00
_cell.angle_gamma   90.00
#
_symmetry.space_group_name_H-M   'P 1'
#
loop_
_entity.id
_entity.type
_entity.pdbx_description
1 polymer ?
#
loop_
_entity_poly.entity_id
_entity_poly.type
_entity_poly.pdbx_seq_one_letter_code
_entity_poly.pdbx_strand_id
1 'polypeptide(L)'
;MKLPTLLVSLPLLFLAFSQQTSASSYPSFTPIKPLYHLRTYTKLHSHTNPHSDHRFNGLYLHASPTGANPDNHYALFTSNISLAAIGFLNSTNSIEGFDLNKNQPYSFSFQMQPDAGWSEVDINAGLGSLQGVEFADMGKAGKALVLSNASKMGSIWGGWIVCDWWHNAPQLFWRYSDKYKPGPYPAPRGCADVDLIQVLLS
;
A
#
# COMPACT_ATOMS: atom_id res chain seq x y z
N MET A 1 -4.85 32.04 71.34
CA MET A 1 -4.24 30.97 70.51
C MET A 1 -4.84 31.01 69.11
N LYS A 2 -4.06 31.43 68.11
CA LYS A 2 -4.18 31.10 66.67
C LYS A 2 -2.90 31.60 65.99
N LEU A 3 -2.12 30.68 65.44
CA LEU A 3 -0.79 30.87 64.80
C LEU A 3 -0.97 31.37 63.36
N PRO A 4 -0.03 32.16 62.79
CA PRO A 4 -0.10 32.57 61.39
C PRO A 4 0.52 31.52 60.45
N THR A 5 -0.05 31.46 59.26
CA THR A 5 0.28 30.57 58.14
C THR A 5 1.58 30.99 57.46
N LEU A 6 2.55 30.08 57.35
CA LEU A 6 3.75 30.24 56.52
C LEU A 6 3.54 29.47 55.20
N LEU A 7 3.48 30.20 54.09
CA LEU A 7 3.54 29.67 52.73
C LEU A 7 5.01 29.45 52.36
N VAL A 8 5.41 28.19 52.15
CA VAL A 8 6.72 27.81 51.63
C VAL A 8 6.58 27.60 50.12
N SER A 9 7.23 28.44 49.31
CA SER A 9 7.31 28.25 47.86
C SER A 9 8.41 27.24 47.52
N LEU A 10 8.04 26.06 47.03
CA LEU A 10 8.99 25.13 46.43
C LEU A 10 9.31 25.58 44.98
N PRO A 11 10.59 25.62 44.57
CA PRO A 11 10.93 25.83 43.17
C PRO A 11 10.64 24.56 42.35
N LEU A 12 9.84 24.71 41.28
CA LEU A 12 9.70 23.66 40.27
C LEU A 12 11.01 23.54 39.47
N LEU A 13 11.75 22.46 39.68
CA LEU A 13 12.79 22.03 38.75
C LEU A 13 12.13 21.49 37.47
N PHE A 14 12.21 22.24 36.37
CA PHE A 14 11.93 21.72 35.03
C PHE A 14 13.10 20.86 34.57
N LEU A 15 12.94 19.54 34.63
CA LEU A 15 13.80 18.60 33.89
C LEU A 15 13.51 18.77 32.40
N ALA A 16 14.42 19.45 31.68
CA ALA A 16 14.41 19.46 30.23
C ALA A 16 14.72 18.05 29.72
N PHE A 17 13.69 17.31 29.37
CA PHE A 17 13.82 16.03 28.68
C PHE A 17 14.23 16.32 27.23
N SER A 18 15.53 16.29 26.94
CA SER A 18 16.00 16.28 25.56
C SER A 18 15.47 15.01 24.89
N GLN A 19 14.43 15.14 24.07
CA GLN A 19 13.99 14.09 23.17
C GLN A 19 15.12 13.84 22.17
N GLN A 20 15.87 12.78 22.40
CA GLN A 20 16.87 12.27 21.48
C GLN A 20 16.12 11.75 20.25
N THR A 21 16.02 12.56 19.21
CA THR A 21 15.49 12.18 17.92
C THR A 21 16.48 11.21 17.27
N SER A 22 16.27 9.92 17.49
CA SER A 22 16.94 8.87 16.72
C SER A 22 16.55 9.07 15.25
N ALA A 23 17.44 9.65 14.45
CA ALA A 23 17.29 9.67 13.01
C ALA A 23 17.21 8.21 12.53
N SER A 24 16.00 7.80 12.14
CA SER A 24 15.77 6.50 11.52
C SER A 24 16.59 6.45 10.25
N SER A 25 17.66 5.65 10.25
CA SER A 25 18.45 5.36 9.06
C SER A 25 17.62 4.45 8.15
N TYR A 26 16.73 5.04 7.35
CA TYR A 26 16.10 4.29 6.27
C TYR A 26 17.20 3.74 5.34
N PRO A 27 17.07 2.50 4.82
CA PRO A 27 17.96 2.02 3.77
C PRO A 27 17.96 3.03 2.62
N SER A 28 19.11 3.16 1.94
CA SER A 28 19.32 4.14 0.86
C SER A 28 18.07 4.27 -0.03
N PHE A 29 17.47 5.45 0.02
CA PHE A 29 16.24 5.85 -0.69
C PHE A 29 16.44 5.97 -2.21
N THR A 30 17.66 5.84 -2.71
CA THR A 30 17.94 5.98 -4.14
C THR A 30 17.12 4.94 -4.90
N PRO A 31 16.16 5.35 -5.76
CA PRO A 31 15.41 4.41 -6.57
C PRO A 31 16.40 3.58 -7.39
N ILE A 32 16.39 2.27 -7.18
CA ILE A 32 17.26 1.37 -7.92
C ILE A 32 16.51 0.97 -9.17
N LYS A 33 17.15 1.19 -10.32
CA LYS A 33 16.59 0.75 -11.60
C LYS A 33 16.39 -0.77 -11.58
N PRO A 34 15.32 -1.27 -12.21
CA PRO A 34 14.44 -0.51 -13.10
C PRO A 34 13.31 0.23 -12.37
N LEU A 35 12.95 1.40 -12.92
CA LEU A 35 11.72 2.11 -12.56
C LEU A 35 10.56 1.55 -13.39
N TYR A 36 9.36 1.54 -12.83
CA TYR A 36 8.17 1.03 -13.54
C TYR A 36 6.89 1.75 -13.16
N HIS A 37 5.88 1.62 -14.00
CA HIS A 37 4.49 1.79 -13.61
C HIS A 37 3.87 0.41 -13.31
N LEU A 38 2.85 0.40 -12.44
CA LEU A 38 1.98 -0.75 -12.25
C LEU A 38 0.70 -0.55 -13.04
N ARG A 39 0.37 -1.51 -13.91
CA ARG A 39 -0.82 -1.49 -14.76
C ARG A 39 -1.69 -2.71 -14.49
N THR A 40 -2.99 -2.53 -14.37
CA THR A 40 -3.91 -3.64 -14.18
C THR A 40 -4.01 -4.54 -15.42
N TYR A 41 -4.11 -5.84 -15.17
CA TYR A 41 -4.54 -6.85 -16.14
C TYR A 41 -5.70 -7.65 -15.54
N THR A 42 -6.89 -7.52 -16.12
CA THR A 42 -8.11 -8.09 -15.54
C THR A 42 -8.20 -9.60 -15.72
N LYS A 43 -8.52 -10.32 -14.65
CA LYS A 43 -8.82 -11.76 -14.66
C LYS A 43 -10.29 -11.99 -15.00
N LEU A 44 -10.60 -12.16 -16.28
CA LEU A 44 -11.98 -12.30 -16.77
C LEU A 44 -12.68 -13.60 -16.32
N HIS A 45 -11.92 -14.63 -15.96
CA HIS A 45 -12.43 -15.93 -15.54
C HIS A 45 -11.92 -16.30 -14.14
N SER A 46 -12.10 -15.38 -13.19
CA SER A 46 -11.69 -15.65 -11.81
C SER A 46 -12.69 -16.55 -11.09
N HIS A 47 -12.21 -17.63 -10.46
CA HIS A 47 -13.03 -18.49 -9.60
C HIS A 47 -13.57 -17.74 -8.37
N THR A 48 -12.89 -16.68 -7.95
CA THR A 48 -13.25 -15.84 -6.79
C THR A 48 -14.06 -14.59 -7.18
N ASN A 49 -14.27 -14.36 -8.48
CA ASN A 49 -15.07 -13.29 -9.02
C ASN A 49 -15.67 -13.65 -10.40
N PRO A 50 -16.88 -14.25 -10.43
CA PRO A 50 -17.54 -14.62 -11.67
C PRO A 50 -18.11 -13.41 -12.44
N HIS A 51 -18.02 -12.19 -11.91
CA HIS A 51 -18.57 -10.96 -12.48
C HIS A 51 -17.47 -9.96 -12.87
N SER A 52 -16.28 -10.45 -13.18
CA SER A 52 -15.11 -9.63 -13.50
C SER A 52 -15.38 -8.70 -14.69
N ASP A 53 -15.02 -7.42 -14.53
CA ASP A 53 -15.32 -6.36 -15.49
C ASP A 53 -14.05 -5.89 -16.23
N HIS A 54 -14.10 -5.91 -17.56
CA HIS A 54 -13.01 -5.50 -18.44
C HIS A 54 -12.63 -4.02 -18.32
N ARG A 55 -13.52 -3.16 -17.80
CA ARG A 55 -13.24 -1.73 -17.60
C ARG A 55 -12.05 -1.45 -16.69
N PHE A 56 -11.69 -2.42 -15.85
CA PHE A 56 -10.53 -2.32 -14.97
C PHE A 56 -9.22 -2.71 -15.64
N ASN A 57 -9.22 -3.14 -16.91
CA ASN A 57 -8.02 -3.58 -17.60
C ASN A 57 -7.22 -2.40 -18.15
N GLY A 58 -5.90 -2.43 -17.99
CA GLY A 58 -5.00 -1.43 -18.60
C GLY A 58 -4.94 -0.08 -17.89
N LEU A 59 -5.45 0.01 -16.65
CA LEU A 59 -5.38 1.23 -15.84
C LEU A 59 -4.06 1.28 -15.06
N TYR A 60 -3.52 2.48 -14.87
CA TYR A 60 -2.27 2.71 -14.17
C TYR A 60 -2.51 3.15 -12.73
N LEU A 61 -1.73 2.58 -11.81
CA LEU A 61 -1.77 2.93 -10.39
C LEU A 61 -1.29 4.37 -10.19
N HIS A 62 -2.01 5.16 -9.40
CA HIS A 62 -1.57 6.46 -8.92
C HIS A 62 -1.92 6.67 -7.45
N ALA A 63 -1.15 7.53 -6.78
CA ALA A 63 -1.38 7.94 -5.42
C ALA A 63 -2.29 9.20 -5.41
N SER A 64 -3.49 9.10 -4.86
CA SER A 64 -4.41 10.23 -4.72
C SER A 64 -4.44 10.72 -3.27
N PRO A 65 -4.18 12.01 -2.98
CA PRO A 65 -4.21 12.52 -1.61
C PRO A 65 -5.54 12.26 -0.92
N THR A 66 -5.49 11.78 0.33
CA THR A 66 -6.71 11.54 1.15
C THR A 66 -7.33 12.83 1.70
N GLY A 67 -6.62 13.95 1.63
CA GLY A 67 -7.02 15.24 2.19
C GLY A 67 -6.87 15.37 3.70
N ALA A 68 -6.79 14.26 4.44
CA ALA A 68 -6.64 14.25 5.90
C ALA A 68 -5.16 14.32 6.36
N ASN A 69 -4.26 13.66 5.63
CA ASN A 69 -2.83 13.63 5.92
C ASN A 69 -2.04 13.67 4.59
N PRO A 70 -1.12 14.63 4.36
CA PRO A 70 -0.30 14.70 3.15
C PRO A 70 0.62 13.48 2.96
N ASP A 71 0.83 12.68 4.00
CA ASP A 71 1.59 11.45 3.95
C ASP A 71 0.76 10.22 3.55
N ASN A 72 -0.58 10.36 3.49
CA ASN A 72 -1.47 9.25 3.16
C ASN A 72 -2.19 9.47 1.84
N HIS A 73 -2.11 8.48 0.96
CA HIS A 73 -2.75 8.50 -0.34
C HIS A 73 -3.57 7.23 -0.57
N TYR A 74 -4.73 7.39 -1.19
CA TYR A 74 -5.46 6.26 -1.75
C TYR A 74 -4.68 5.69 -2.94
N ALA A 75 -4.62 4.36 -3.03
CA ALA A 75 -4.10 3.65 -4.19
C ALA A 75 -5.22 3.53 -5.25
N LEU A 76 -5.28 4.48 -6.18
CA LEU A 76 -6.33 4.54 -7.20
C LEU A 76 -5.76 4.17 -8.58
N PHE A 77 -6.64 3.88 -9.53
CA PHE A 77 -6.28 3.62 -10.91
C PHE A 77 -6.87 4.64 -11.87
N THR A 78 -6.08 4.98 -12.89
CA THR A 78 -6.44 5.96 -13.91
C THR A 78 -5.97 5.50 -15.29
N SER A 79 -6.64 5.93 -16.35
CA SER A 79 -6.15 5.76 -17.71
C SER A 79 -5.07 6.77 -18.09
N ASN A 80 -4.86 7.82 -17.28
CA ASN A 80 -3.87 8.84 -17.55
C ASN A 80 -2.49 8.47 -16.97
N ILE A 81 -1.61 7.97 -17.84
CA ILE A 81 -0.24 7.58 -17.45
C ILE A 81 0.59 8.73 -16.86
N SER A 82 0.27 10.00 -17.16
CA SER A 82 1.01 11.13 -16.59
C SER A 82 0.80 11.30 -15.08
N LEU A 83 -0.24 10.68 -14.53
CA LEU A 83 -0.53 10.67 -13.10
C LEU A 83 0.02 9.40 -12.43
N ALA A 84 0.48 8.41 -13.20
CA ALA A 84 0.87 7.12 -12.67
C ALA A 84 2.05 7.25 -11.70
N ALA A 85 1.96 6.53 -10.59
CA ALA A 85 3.08 6.42 -9.65
C ALA A 85 4.26 5.71 -10.32
N ILE A 86 5.48 6.15 -9.98
CA ILE A 86 6.71 5.51 -10.41
C ILE A 86 7.16 4.59 -9.27
N GLY A 87 7.05 3.29 -9.50
CA GLY A 87 7.50 2.24 -8.60
C GLY A 87 8.97 1.89 -8.78
N PHE A 88 9.58 1.36 -7.74
CA PHE A 88 10.93 0.83 -7.71
C PHE A 88 11.06 -0.24 -6.62
N LEU A 89 11.92 -1.22 -6.83
CA LEU A 89 12.34 -2.12 -5.76
C LEU A 89 13.64 -1.61 -5.13
N ASN A 90 13.81 -1.87 -3.83
CA ASN A 90 15.08 -1.60 -3.15
C ASN A 90 16.24 -2.50 -3.65
N SER A 91 17.44 -2.32 -3.10
CA SER A 91 18.65 -3.03 -3.56
C SER A 91 18.60 -4.55 -3.44
N THR A 92 17.75 -5.07 -2.56
CA THR A 92 17.53 -6.50 -2.37
C THR A 92 16.36 -7.04 -3.18
N ASN A 93 15.76 -6.22 -4.05
CA ASN A 93 14.56 -6.52 -4.84
C ASN A 93 13.40 -7.06 -4.00
N SER A 94 13.26 -6.61 -2.75
CA SER A 94 12.32 -7.20 -1.80
C SER A 94 11.40 -6.20 -1.13
N ILE A 95 11.69 -4.90 -1.24
CA ILE A 95 10.84 -3.82 -0.70
C ILE A 95 10.33 -3.00 -1.87
N GLU A 96 9.01 -2.90 -1.98
CA GLU A 96 8.34 -2.03 -2.94
C GLU A 96 8.29 -0.59 -2.44
N GLY A 97 8.63 0.34 -3.33
CA GLY A 97 8.61 1.77 -3.07
C GLY A 97 8.05 2.56 -4.26
N PHE A 98 7.49 3.73 -3.97
CA PHE A 98 6.98 4.69 -4.94
C PHE A 98 7.69 6.03 -4.79
N ASP A 99 8.16 6.56 -5.91
CA ASP A 99 8.62 7.94 -6.02
C ASP A 99 7.44 8.83 -6.41
N LEU A 100 6.98 9.62 -5.45
CA LEU A 100 5.90 10.61 -5.62
C LEU A 100 6.44 12.04 -5.79
N ASN A 101 7.71 12.20 -6.18
CA ASN A 101 8.44 13.47 -6.22
C ASN A 101 8.41 14.19 -4.87
N LYS A 102 8.68 13.43 -3.81
CA LYS A 102 8.73 13.88 -2.42
C LYS A 102 10.07 13.53 -1.81
N ASN A 103 10.43 14.19 -0.71
CA ASN A 103 11.72 13.98 -0.03
C ASN A 103 11.77 12.68 0.80
N GLN A 104 10.87 11.73 0.56
CA GLN A 104 10.77 10.46 1.28
C GLN A 104 10.06 9.41 0.41
N PRO A 105 10.32 8.11 0.64
CA PRO A 105 9.63 7.04 -0.07
C PRO A 105 8.19 6.90 0.40
N TYR A 106 7.37 6.36 -0.51
CA TYR A 106 6.04 5.88 -0.21
C TYR A 106 5.97 4.39 -0.54
N SER A 107 5.03 3.67 0.04
CA SER A 107 4.88 2.24 -0.20
C SER A 107 3.44 1.82 0.04
N PHE A 108 3.11 0.59 -0.35
CA PHE A 108 1.82 0.02 -0.02
C PHE A 108 1.64 -0.12 1.49
N SER A 109 0.49 0.34 1.98
CA SER A 109 0.01 0.15 3.34
C SER A 109 -1.22 -0.74 3.30
N PHE A 110 -1.08 -1.95 3.83
CA PHE A 110 -2.16 -2.94 3.82
C PHE A 110 -3.01 -2.74 5.06
N GLN A 111 -4.28 -2.41 4.85
CA GLN A 111 -5.26 -2.42 5.93
C GLN A 111 -5.72 -3.86 6.16
N MET A 112 -6.08 -4.19 7.39
CA MET A 112 -6.80 -5.44 7.70
C MET A 112 -8.14 -5.11 8.31
N GLN A 113 -9.21 -5.59 7.69
CA GLN A 113 -10.55 -5.54 8.25
C GLN A 113 -10.95 -6.91 8.82
N PRO A 114 -11.43 -6.97 10.09
CA PRO A 114 -12.12 -8.13 10.62
C PRO A 114 -13.31 -8.49 9.72
N ASP A 115 -13.56 -9.79 9.55
CA ASP A 115 -14.76 -10.35 8.89
C ASP A 115 -14.99 -10.03 7.41
N ALA A 116 -14.02 -9.40 6.74
CA ALA A 116 -13.99 -9.23 5.29
C ALA A 116 -13.14 -10.33 4.60
N GLY A 117 -13.33 -10.53 3.29
CA GLY A 117 -12.50 -11.40 2.44
C GLY A 117 -11.39 -10.66 1.67
N TRP A 118 -11.36 -9.34 1.80
CA TRP A 118 -10.42 -8.42 1.17
C TRP A 118 -10.39 -7.12 1.97
N SER A 119 -9.38 -6.29 1.76
CA SER A 119 -9.21 -5.04 2.48
C SER A 119 -8.45 -4.00 1.67
N GLU A 120 -8.54 -2.74 2.10
CA GLU A 120 -7.96 -1.58 1.42
C GLU A 120 -6.43 -1.65 1.37
N VAL A 121 -5.89 -1.07 0.30
CA VAL A 121 -4.47 -0.80 0.13
C VAL A 121 -4.32 0.69 -0.11
N ASP A 122 -3.47 1.33 0.69
CA ASP A 122 -3.10 2.74 0.51
C ASP A 122 -1.65 2.87 0.05
N ILE A 123 -1.25 4.06 -0.37
CA ILE A 123 0.14 4.45 -0.63
C ILE A 123 0.53 5.51 0.41
N ASN A 124 1.25 5.09 1.44
CA ASN A 124 1.59 5.95 2.58
C ASN A 124 3.09 6.19 2.69
N ALA A 125 3.45 7.30 3.33
CA ALA A 125 4.84 7.66 3.57
C ALA A 125 5.59 6.60 4.36
N GLY A 126 6.86 6.45 4.03
CA GLY A 126 7.75 5.43 4.55
C GLY A 126 7.80 4.20 3.65
N LEU A 127 8.89 3.45 3.79
CA LEU A 127 8.98 2.08 3.31
C LEU A 127 8.22 1.23 4.32
N GLY A 128 6.97 0.96 4.00
CA GLY A 128 6.05 0.15 4.76
C GLY A 128 6.58 -1.25 4.95
N SER A 129 5.92 -2.01 5.83
CA SER A 129 6.34 -3.34 6.25
C SER A 129 6.28 -4.43 5.16
N LEU A 130 5.98 -4.09 3.90
CA LEU A 130 5.94 -5.06 2.80
C LEU A 130 7.34 -5.35 2.29
N GLN A 131 7.92 -6.35 2.93
CA GLN A 131 9.07 -7.09 2.44
C GLN A 131 8.60 -8.34 1.71
N GLY A 132 9.41 -8.85 0.78
CA GLY A 132 9.11 -10.07 0.03
C GLY A 132 8.12 -9.84 -1.10
N VAL A 133 8.18 -8.68 -1.75
CA VAL A 133 7.47 -8.45 -3.01
C VAL A 133 8.35 -8.92 -4.17
N GLU A 134 7.76 -9.56 -5.17
CA GLU A 134 8.46 -10.05 -6.35
C GLU A 134 7.64 -9.90 -7.63
N PHE A 135 8.29 -10.03 -8.78
CA PHE A 135 7.66 -9.97 -10.10
C PHE A 135 7.61 -11.36 -10.74
N ALA A 136 6.45 -12.00 -10.70
CA ALA A 136 6.20 -13.32 -11.28
C ALA A 136 5.88 -13.21 -12.77
N ASP A 137 6.36 -14.15 -13.59
CA ASP A 137 6.06 -14.19 -15.02
C ASP A 137 4.64 -14.71 -15.27
N MET A 138 3.81 -13.89 -15.91
CA MET A 138 2.43 -14.19 -16.31
C MET A 138 2.32 -14.46 -17.82
N GLY A 139 3.42 -14.77 -18.48
CA GLY A 139 3.51 -15.04 -19.90
C GLY A 139 3.19 -13.80 -20.73
N LYS A 140 2.16 -13.88 -21.58
CA LYS A 140 1.80 -12.78 -22.50
C LYS A 140 1.36 -11.50 -21.79
N ALA A 141 0.90 -11.58 -20.54
CA ALA A 141 0.51 -10.41 -19.76
C ALA A 141 1.72 -9.63 -19.23
N GLY A 142 2.92 -10.23 -19.21
CA GLY A 142 4.15 -9.63 -18.65
C GLY A 142 4.44 -10.14 -17.24
N LYS A 143 5.16 -9.34 -16.45
CA LYS A 143 5.50 -9.68 -15.07
C LYS A 143 4.52 -9.03 -14.09
N ALA A 144 3.92 -9.79 -13.18
CA ALA A 144 2.98 -9.30 -12.19
C ALA A 144 3.62 -9.17 -10.81
N LEU A 145 3.28 -8.09 -10.10
CA LEU A 145 3.64 -7.89 -8.70
C LEU A 145 2.88 -8.89 -7.83
N VAL A 146 3.61 -9.72 -7.10
CA VAL A 146 3.06 -10.71 -6.16
C VAL A 146 3.77 -10.60 -4.81
N LEU A 147 3.09 -11.07 -3.76
CA LEU A 147 3.69 -11.19 -2.44
C LEU A 147 4.23 -12.61 -2.28
N SER A 148 5.53 -12.71 -1.99
CA SER A 148 6.17 -13.95 -1.61
C SER A 148 5.50 -14.53 -0.36
N ASN A 149 5.36 -15.86 -0.31
CA ASN A 149 4.89 -16.57 0.89
C ASN A 149 5.79 -16.35 2.11
N ALA A 150 7.06 -15.98 1.91
CA ALA A 150 8.00 -15.64 2.99
C ALA A 150 7.75 -14.24 3.58
N SER A 151 6.94 -13.41 2.93
CA SER A 151 6.54 -12.11 3.48
C SER A 151 5.61 -12.26 4.67
N LYS A 152 5.56 -11.24 5.55
CA LYS A 152 4.65 -11.17 6.70
C LYS A 152 3.19 -11.42 6.31
N MET A 153 2.80 -11.03 5.09
CA MET A 153 1.43 -11.16 4.59
C MET A 153 1.25 -12.27 3.57
N GLY A 154 2.31 -12.96 3.16
CA GLY A 154 2.29 -13.92 2.07
C GLY A 154 1.37 -15.11 2.31
N SER A 155 1.37 -15.67 3.52
CA SER A 155 0.51 -16.80 3.88
C SER A 155 -0.98 -16.48 3.83
N ILE A 156 -1.35 -15.20 3.95
CA ILE A 156 -2.73 -14.72 3.93
C ILE A 156 -3.06 -13.93 2.67
N TRP A 157 -2.14 -13.80 1.71
CA TRP A 157 -2.35 -13.09 0.46
C TRP A 157 -3.12 -13.96 -0.55
N GLY A 158 -4.22 -13.43 -1.07
CA GLY A 158 -5.10 -14.08 -2.04
C GLY A 158 -5.13 -13.41 -3.42
N GLY A 159 -4.34 -12.36 -3.64
CA GLY A 159 -4.32 -11.60 -4.89
C GLY A 159 -4.76 -10.15 -4.77
N TRP A 160 -4.76 -9.45 -5.91
CA TRP A 160 -5.23 -8.07 -6.02
C TRP A 160 -6.67 -8.03 -6.52
N ILE A 161 -7.43 -7.06 -6.02
CA ILE A 161 -8.80 -6.77 -6.47
C ILE A 161 -8.94 -5.26 -6.63
N VAL A 162 -9.63 -4.85 -7.69
CA VAL A 162 -9.97 -3.45 -7.97
C VAL A 162 -11.47 -3.30 -7.92
N CYS A 163 -11.95 -2.27 -7.23
CA CYS A 163 -13.36 -1.96 -7.12
C CYS A 163 -13.63 -0.50 -7.45
N ASP A 164 -14.76 -0.21 -8.09
CA ASP A 164 -15.33 1.15 -8.03
C ASP A 164 -15.82 1.37 -6.59
N TRP A 165 -15.08 2.17 -5.82
CA TRP A 165 -15.37 2.42 -4.41
C TRP A 165 -15.80 3.88 -4.18
N TRP A 166 -15.84 4.29 -2.91
CA TRP A 166 -16.41 5.53 -2.35
C TRP A 166 -16.12 6.83 -3.13
N HIS A 167 -15.08 6.87 -3.95
CA HIS A 167 -14.63 8.07 -4.67
C HIS A 167 -14.93 8.10 -6.18
N ASN A 168 -15.83 7.23 -6.69
CA ASN A 168 -16.09 7.09 -8.14
C ASN A 168 -14.82 6.85 -8.98
N ALA A 169 -13.81 6.25 -8.36
CA ALA A 169 -12.55 5.90 -8.97
C ALA A 169 -12.24 4.44 -8.65
N PRO A 170 -11.64 3.69 -9.59
CA PRO A 170 -11.20 2.33 -9.29
C PRO A 170 -10.09 2.36 -8.24
N GLN A 171 -10.32 1.72 -7.10
CA GLN A 171 -9.39 1.67 -5.97
C GLN A 171 -8.78 0.27 -5.82
N LEU A 172 -7.53 0.20 -5.38
CA LEU A 172 -6.82 -1.04 -5.09
C LEU A 172 -7.20 -1.59 -3.72
N PHE A 173 -7.42 -2.90 -3.71
CA PHE A 173 -7.60 -3.71 -2.53
C PHE A 173 -6.78 -5.00 -2.68
N TRP A 174 -6.57 -5.70 -1.59
CA TRP A 174 -5.94 -7.01 -1.58
C TRP A 174 -6.90 -8.04 -1.01
N ARG A 175 -6.82 -9.27 -1.51
CA ARG A 175 -7.64 -10.39 -1.05
C ARG A 175 -6.95 -11.17 0.03
N TYR A 176 -7.74 -11.72 0.93
CA TYR A 176 -7.28 -12.75 1.84
C TYR A 176 -7.27 -14.11 1.13
N SER A 177 -6.29 -14.95 1.46
CA SER A 177 -6.22 -16.33 0.94
C SER A 177 -7.38 -17.17 1.48
N ASP A 178 -7.81 -18.14 0.68
CA ASP A 178 -8.82 -19.14 1.03
C ASP A 178 -8.41 -19.98 2.26
N LYS A 179 -7.10 -20.19 2.46
CA LYS A 179 -6.52 -20.82 3.65
C LYS A 179 -6.71 -19.99 4.92
N TYR A 180 -6.67 -18.66 4.81
CA TYR A 180 -6.80 -17.75 5.94
C TYR A 180 -8.25 -17.46 6.31
N LYS A 181 -9.12 -17.31 5.31
CA LYS A 181 -10.56 -17.06 5.49
C LYS A 181 -11.36 -18.04 4.62
N PRO A 182 -11.54 -19.29 5.06
CA PRO A 182 -12.31 -20.28 4.31
C PRO A 182 -13.80 -19.89 4.25
N GLY A 183 -14.30 -19.71 3.03
CA GLY A 183 -15.69 -19.34 2.74
C GLY A 183 -15.79 -18.57 1.43
N PRO A 184 -16.94 -18.61 0.73
CA PRO A 184 -17.12 -17.81 -0.48
C PRO A 184 -17.27 -16.35 -0.08
N TYR A 185 -16.17 -15.59 -0.13
CA TYR A 185 -16.21 -14.14 -0.20
C TYR A 185 -16.07 -13.75 -1.68
N PRO A 186 -17.13 -13.87 -2.50
CA PRO A 186 -17.04 -13.39 -3.86
C PRO A 186 -16.73 -11.89 -3.83
N ALA A 187 -15.97 -11.43 -4.81
CA ALA A 187 -15.85 -10.00 -5.04
C ALA A 187 -17.26 -9.39 -5.21
N PRO A 188 -17.54 -8.21 -4.62
CA PRO A 188 -18.78 -7.49 -4.90
C PRO A 188 -18.96 -7.20 -6.39
N ARG A 189 -20.21 -6.93 -6.79
CA ARG A 189 -20.47 -6.35 -8.12
C ARG A 189 -19.74 -5.02 -8.24
N GLY A 190 -19.16 -4.77 -9.41
CA GLY A 190 -18.36 -3.58 -9.66
C GLY A 190 -16.90 -3.73 -9.25
N CYS A 191 -16.44 -4.94 -8.94
CA CYS A 191 -15.04 -5.27 -8.72
C CYS A 191 -14.51 -6.27 -9.74
N ALA A 192 -13.19 -6.32 -9.93
CA ALA A 192 -12.47 -7.32 -10.71
C ALA A 192 -11.21 -7.79 -9.99
N ASP A 193 -10.93 -9.10 -10.08
CA ASP A 193 -9.59 -9.59 -9.71
C ASP A 193 -8.61 -9.18 -10.83
N VAL A 194 -7.43 -8.71 -10.44
CA VAL A 194 -6.43 -8.20 -11.39
C VAL A 194 -5.05 -8.75 -11.07
N ASP A 195 -4.16 -8.70 -12.06
CA ASP A 195 -2.71 -8.70 -11.85
C ASP A 195 -2.19 -7.27 -12.00
N LEU A 196 -1.21 -6.89 -11.17
CA LEU A 196 -0.52 -5.60 -11.29
C LEU A 196 0.76 -5.81 -12.13
N ILE A 197 0.67 -5.53 -13.42
CA ILE A 197 1.72 -5.77 -14.39
C ILE A 197 2.77 -4.66 -14.33
N GLN A 198 4.04 -5.06 -14.32
CA GLN A 198 5.19 -4.18 -14.46
C GLN A 198 5.28 -3.60 -15.87
N VAL A 199 5.30 -2.28 -15.98
CA VAL A 199 5.59 -1.55 -17.22
C VAL A 199 6.86 -0.74 -17.00
N LEU A 200 7.99 -1.22 -17.52
CA LEU A 200 9.30 -0.60 -17.33
C LEU A 200 9.36 0.80 -17.97
N LEU A 201 9.95 1.75 -17.27
CA LEU A 201 10.30 3.07 -17.82
C LEU A 201 11.66 2.94 -18.53
N SER A 202 11.73 3.43 -19.77
CA SER A 202 12.94 3.48 -20.61
C SER A 202 13.88 4.59 -20.18
#